data_AF-A0A1H1FX92-F1
#
_entry.id   AF-A0A1H1FX92-F1
#
_cell.length_a   1.000
_cell.length_b   1.000
_cell.length_c   1.000
_cell.angle_alpha   90.00
_cell.angle_beta   90.00
_cell.angle_gamma   90.00
#
_symmetry.space_group_name_H-M   'P 1'
#
loop_
_entity.id
_entity.type
_entity.pdbx_description
1 polymer ?
#
loop_
_entity_poly.entity_id
_entity_poly.type
_entity_poly.pdbx_seq_one_letter_code
_entity_poly.pdbx_strand_id
1 'polypeptide(L)'
;MFKRIPSVFWIVLLWWTAYALIFAIQVVWMGEQQGRPISWQEALQFSFGGWMTWVPLSLALYWLVKRHPIERGRSLRSISILMASALAVVLLRAAYVYLTNPVFAWYGDQPLPGFGSVLTTAFINGFMLAWLVIGIAHAMVFYQRSHERGQKVAELETSLTRTQLEALRAQLNPHFLFNALNSVAEMVHRDAELADRMLVSLAALLRDSLSPEQDQLRPLREELALVEHYLMIEKIRLSERLQVVWDIRPDCLEVPIPALILQPLVENAIVHGIARRRSPGILRVRGRFRDDRLSLEVENSIASGNTIASGTGIGLQSTRSRLQLLYGDHACLVLERTEAGDHLVRLDIPATSAARSNASVSRESAE
;
A
#
# COMPACT_ATOMS: atom_id res chain seq x y z
N MET A 1 -3.13 34.07 0.63
CA MET A 1 -2.09 33.06 0.93
C MET A 1 -1.48 33.33 2.31
N PHE A 2 -2.28 33.33 3.38
CA PHE A 2 -1.76 33.40 4.75
C PHE A 2 -1.50 31.96 5.20
N LYS A 3 -0.23 31.52 5.14
CA LYS A 3 0.19 30.29 5.84
C LYS A 3 -0.23 30.49 7.29
N ARG A 4 -1.13 29.63 7.80
CA ARG A 4 -1.51 29.57 9.21
C ARG A 4 -0.22 29.71 10.02
N ILE A 5 -0.11 30.79 10.79
CA ILE A 5 0.93 30.92 11.81
C ILE A 5 0.90 29.59 12.60
N PRO A 6 2.00 28.83 12.67
CA PRO A 6 1.99 27.51 13.29
C PRO A 6 1.45 27.64 14.71
N SER A 7 0.58 26.72 15.14
CA SER A 7 -0.01 26.70 16.49
C SER A 7 1.03 26.90 17.60
N VAL A 8 2.27 26.43 17.35
CA VAL A 8 3.45 26.63 18.21
C VAL A 8 3.76 28.09 18.51
N PHE A 9 3.62 29.02 17.56
CA PHE A 9 3.90 30.45 17.78
C PHE A 9 2.98 31.04 18.85
N TRP A 10 1.68 30.78 18.76
CA TRP A 10 0.71 31.30 19.72
C TRP A 10 0.90 30.67 21.10
N ILE A 11 1.22 29.37 21.15
CA ILE A 11 1.55 28.68 22.41
C ILE A 11 2.78 29.30 23.07
N VAL A 12 3.86 29.51 22.30
CA VAL A 12 5.10 30.12 22.79
C VAL A 12 4.87 31.56 23.25
N LEU A 13 4.16 32.37 22.46
CA LEU A 13 3.88 33.77 22.79
C LEU A 13 3.04 33.86 24.07
N LEU A 14 1.98 33.06 24.18
CA LEU A 14 1.11 33.05 25.35
C LEU A 14 1.87 32.59 26.60
N TRP A 15 2.69 31.55 26.49
CA TRP A 15 3.51 31.05 27.59
C TRP A 15 4.46 32.12 28.13
N TRP A 16 5.26 32.75 27.26
CA TRP A 16 6.20 33.78 27.70
C TRP A 16 5.51 35.04 28.18
N THR A 17 4.34 35.38 27.65
CA THR A 17 3.54 36.53 28.12
C THR A 17 3.00 36.28 29.52
N ALA A 18 2.43 35.11 29.77
CA ALA A 18 1.96 34.71 31.08
C ALA A 18 3.12 34.66 32.10
N TYR A 19 4.26 34.10 31.69
CA TYR A 19 5.46 34.04 32.53
C TYR A 19 6.00 35.44 32.86
N ALA A 20 6.05 36.35 31.88
CA ALA A 20 6.46 37.74 32.10
C ALA A 20 5.55 38.48 33.09
N LEU A 21 4.23 38.25 33.02
CA LEU A 21 3.27 38.82 33.96
C LEU A 21 3.47 38.30 35.39
N ILE A 22 3.62 36.97 35.53
CA ILE A 22 3.89 36.34 36.84
C ILE A 22 5.20 36.87 37.42
N PHE A 23 6.23 37.00 36.59
CA PHE A 23 7.52 37.51 37.01
C PHE A 23 7.44 39.00 37.43
N ALA A 24 6.62 39.81 36.76
CA ALA A 24 6.39 41.20 37.18
C ALA A 24 5.74 41.28 38.56
N ILE A 25 4.75 40.43 38.84
CA ILE A 25 4.14 40.32 40.18
C ILE A 25 5.20 39.95 41.22
N GLN A 26 6.06 38.98 40.90
CA GLN A 26 7.15 38.56 41.78
C GLN A 26 8.14 39.70 42.06
N VAL A 27 8.49 40.51 41.06
CA VAL A 27 9.41 41.65 41.22
C VAL A 27 8.82 42.71 42.15
N VAL A 28 7.55 43.08 41.98
CA VAL A 28 6.86 44.04 42.87
C VAL A 28 6.87 43.54 44.31
N TRP A 29 6.45 42.29 44.51
CA TRP A 29 6.40 41.67 45.83
C TRP A 29 7.78 41.59 46.50
N MET A 30 8.83 41.29 45.73
CA MET A 30 10.20 41.26 46.24
C MET A 30 10.70 42.65 46.62
N GLY A 31 10.33 43.70 45.88
CA GLY A 31 10.63 45.08 46.22
C GLY A 31 10.00 45.51 47.54
N GLU A 32 8.73 45.18 47.76
CA GLU A 32 8.02 45.44 49.03
C GLU A 32 8.72 44.78 50.23
N GLN A 33 9.10 43.50 50.10
CA GLN A 33 9.80 42.76 51.15
C GLN A 33 11.19 43.31 51.48
N GLN A 34 11.86 43.95 50.52
CA GLN A 34 13.19 44.54 50.70
C GLN A 34 13.14 46.01 51.15
N GLY A 35 11.95 46.55 51.42
CA GLY A 35 11.77 47.96 51.80
C GLY A 35 12.08 48.95 50.67
N ARG A 36 12.09 48.47 49.42
CA ARG A 36 12.30 49.26 48.20
C ARG A 36 11.14 49.01 47.24
N PRO A 37 9.98 49.68 47.42
CA PRO A 37 8.82 49.43 46.57
C PRO A 37 9.14 49.76 45.11
N ILE A 38 9.02 48.78 44.23
CA ILE A 38 9.22 48.91 42.79
C ILE A 38 7.88 49.22 42.14
N SER A 39 7.84 50.21 41.25
CA SER A 39 6.59 50.57 40.57
C SER A 39 6.13 49.46 39.61
N TRP A 40 4.82 49.31 39.41
CA TRP A 40 4.28 48.33 38.44
C TRP A 40 4.81 48.56 37.03
N GLN A 41 5.05 49.82 36.64
CA GLN A 41 5.61 50.16 35.34
C GLN A 41 7.05 49.65 35.20
N GLU A 42 7.91 49.87 36.20
CA GLU A 42 9.28 49.36 36.22
C GLU A 42 9.31 47.83 36.21
N ALA A 43 8.47 47.18 37.03
CA ALA A 43 8.38 45.74 37.08
C ALA A 43 7.93 45.13 35.75
N LEU A 44 6.95 45.73 35.07
CA LEU A 44 6.49 45.28 33.75
C LEU A 44 7.55 45.51 32.67
N GLN A 45 8.24 46.66 32.67
CA GLN A 45 9.31 46.94 31.71
C GLN A 45 10.48 45.96 31.86
N PHE A 46 10.94 45.73 33.11
CA PHE A 46 11.98 44.75 33.42
C PHE A 46 11.58 43.34 32.99
N SER A 47 10.35 42.93 33.33
CA SER A 47 9.87 41.57 33.06
C SER A 47 9.64 41.32 31.57
N PHE A 48 8.95 42.21 30.86
CA PHE A 48 8.69 42.04 29.43
C PHE A 48 9.96 42.23 28.60
N GLY A 49 10.82 43.21 28.94
CA GLY A 49 12.13 43.38 28.29
C GLY A 49 12.99 42.12 28.44
N GLY A 50 12.95 41.50 29.61
CA GLY A 50 13.65 40.26 29.86
C GLY A 50 13.04 39.10 29.06
N TRP A 51 11.80 38.75 29.35
CA TRP A 51 11.21 37.47 28.96
C TRP A 51 10.71 37.41 27.51
N MET A 52 10.34 38.52 26.88
CA MET A 52 9.87 38.52 25.48
C MET A 52 10.96 38.13 24.48
N THR A 53 12.24 38.32 24.83
CA THR A 53 13.36 37.85 23.99
C THR A 53 13.36 36.32 23.82
N TRP A 54 12.75 35.56 24.73
CA TRP A 54 12.65 34.11 24.59
C TRP A 54 11.64 33.65 23.53
N VAL A 55 10.72 34.49 23.09
CA VAL A 55 9.77 34.13 22.01
C VAL A 55 10.52 33.79 20.71
N PRO A 56 11.33 34.68 20.11
CA PRO A 56 12.10 34.34 18.92
C PRO A 56 13.16 33.26 19.17
N LEU A 57 13.78 33.22 20.35
CA LEU A 57 14.80 32.21 20.67
C LEU A 57 14.21 30.80 20.74
N SER A 58 13.06 30.63 21.41
CA SER A 58 12.39 29.33 21.52
C SER A 58 11.85 28.84 20.17
N LEU A 59 11.37 29.74 19.32
CA LEU A 59 10.99 29.41 17.93
C LEU A 59 12.18 28.98 17.08
N ALA A 60 13.33 29.68 17.22
CA ALA A 60 14.56 29.31 16.53
C ALA A 60 15.09 27.94 17.00
N LEU A 61 15.10 27.69 18.31
CA LEU A 61 15.47 26.39 18.89
C LEU A 61 14.52 25.28 18.45
N TYR A 62 13.20 25.53 18.45
CA TYR A 62 12.21 24.57 17.95
C TYR A 62 12.43 24.23 16.47
N TRP A 63 12.67 25.23 15.62
CA TRP A 63 13.00 25.02 14.21
C TRP A 63 14.28 24.20 14.03
N LEU A 64 15.30 24.49 14.85
CA LEU A 64 16.57 23.79 14.82
C LEU A 64 16.43 22.32 15.25
N VAL A 65 15.66 22.05 16.31
CA VAL A 65 15.31 20.68 16.74
C VAL A 65 14.55 19.93 15.65
N LYS A 66 13.64 20.60 14.94
CA LYS A 66 12.92 20.00 13.80
C LYS A 66 13.86 19.65 12.65
N ARG A 67 14.88 20.47 12.38
CA ARG A 67 15.87 20.29 11.31
C ARG A 67 16.95 19.27 11.67
N HIS A 68 17.37 19.25 12.92
CA HIS A 68 18.44 18.42 13.46
C HIS A 68 17.96 17.62 14.68
N PRO A 69 17.00 16.68 14.48
CA PRO A 69 16.52 15.84 15.55
C PRO A 69 17.66 14.93 16.09
N ILE A 70 17.58 14.57 17.37
CA ILE A 70 18.49 13.61 17.98
C ILE A 70 17.92 12.23 17.68
N GLU A 71 18.53 11.54 16.70
CA GLU A 71 18.13 10.21 16.25
C GLU A 71 19.33 9.26 16.29
N ARG A 72 19.06 7.95 16.43
CA ARG A 72 20.09 6.90 16.37
C ARG A 72 20.81 7.01 15.01
N GLY A 73 22.14 7.21 15.05
CA GLY A 73 23.01 7.35 13.87
C GLY A 73 23.44 8.77 13.51
N ARG A 74 22.76 9.83 13.99
CA ARG A 74 23.15 11.24 13.78
C ARG A 74 23.27 12.06 15.07
N SER A 75 23.23 11.38 16.22
CA SER A 75 23.17 12.00 17.55
C SER A 75 24.31 12.98 17.81
N LEU A 76 25.57 12.62 17.50
CA LEU A 76 26.72 13.46 17.82
C LEU A 76 26.65 14.83 17.12
N ARG A 77 26.34 14.85 15.81
CA ARG A 77 26.22 16.10 15.04
C ARG A 77 25.04 16.96 15.52
N SER A 78 23.88 16.35 15.76
CA SER A 78 22.71 17.08 16.26
C SER A 78 22.96 17.66 17.65
N ILE A 79 23.57 16.88 18.55
CA ILE A 79 23.95 17.33 19.90
C ILE A 79 24.93 18.50 19.81
N SER A 80 25.96 18.43 18.97
CA SER A 80 26.93 19.52 18.80
C SER A 80 26.28 20.81 18.27
N ILE A 81 25.35 20.70 17.32
CA ILE A 81 24.62 21.86 16.77
C ILE A 81 23.72 22.48 17.85
N LEU A 82 23.00 21.66 18.62
CA LEU A 82 22.12 22.12 19.69
C LEU A 82 22.90 22.72 20.86
N MET A 83 24.04 22.13 21.22
CA MET A 83 24.97 22.65 22.23
C MET A 83 25.51 24.02 21.81
N ALA A 84 26.02 24.15 20.57
CA ALA A 84 26.50 25.42 20.04
C ALA A 84 25.39 26.48 20.01
N SER A 85 24.15 26.07 19.73
CA SER A 85 23.01 26.99 19.71
C SER A 85 22.59 27.43 21.12
N ALA A 86 22.65 26.55 22.12
CA ALA A 86 22.42 26.92 23.52
C ALA A 86 23.49 27.91 24.02
N LEU A 87 24.76 27.70 23.65
CA LEU A 87 25.84 28.64 23.96
C LEU A 87 25.67 29.98 23.23
N ALA A 88 25.21 29.97 21.97
CA ALA A 88 24.90 31.18 21.23
C ALA A 88 23.75 31.96 21.89
N VAL A 89 22.71 31.29 22.40
CA VAL A 89 21.62 31.92 23.18
C VAL A 89 22.18 32.62 24.41
N VAL A 90 23.10 31.99 25.15
CA VAL A 90 23.76 32.59 26.32
C VAL A 90 24.53 33.86 25.94
N LEU A 91 25.33 33.81 24.87
CA LEU A 91 26.10 34.97 24.38
C LEU A 91 25.18 36.11 23.94
N LEU A 92 24.12 35.80 23.17
CA LEU A 92 23.13 36.78 22.74
C LEU A 92 22.41 37.41 23.93
N ARG A 93 22.12 36.64 24.97
CA ARG A 93 21.53 37.14 26.22
C ARG A 93 22.46 38.09 26.97
N ALA A 94 23.72 37.71 27.14
CA ALA A 94 24.71 38.56 27.80
C ALA A 94 24.88 39.89 27.05
N ALA A 95 25.00 39.83 25.72
CA ALA A 95 25.07 41.02 24.87
C ALA A 95 23.80 41.88 24.97
N TYR A 96 22.61 41.25 24.94
CA TYR A 96 21.33 41.96 25.09
C TYR A 96 21.24 42.71 26.42
N VAL A 97 21.55 42.05 27.53
CA VAL A 97 21.55 42.67 28.87
C VAL A 97 22.54 43.83 28.91
N TYR A 98 23.76 43.63 28.41
CA TYR A 98 24.79 44.66 28.42
C TYR A 98 24.39 45.90 27.60
N LEU A 99 23.88 45.69 26.37
CA LEU A 99 23.49 46.78 25.46
C LEU A 99 22.24 47.53 25.92
N THR A 100 21.33 46.85 26.61
CA THR A 100 20.03 47.42 27.00
C THR A 100 19.95 47.85 28.46
N ASN A 101 21.03 47.70 29.23
CA ASN A 101 21.11 48.18 30.61
C ASN A 101 20.73 49.66 30.79
N PRO A 102 21.11 50.60 29.91
CA PRO A 102 20.70 52.00 30.04
C PRO A 102 19.18 52.22 29.96
N VAL A 103 18.44 51.28 29.35
CA VAL A 103 16.99 51.37 29.14
C VAL A 103 16.22 50.65 30.23
N PHE A 104 16.66 49.45 30.61
CA PHE A 104 15.94 48.57 31.53
C PHE A 104 16.52 48.53 32.94
N ALA A 105 17.66 49.20 33.18
CA ALA A 105 18.36 49.23 34.47
C ALA A 105 18.49 47.83 35.09
N TRP A 106 19.04 46.86 34.33
CA TRP A 106 19.15 45.46 34.76
C TRP A 106 19.87 45.28 36.10
N TYR A 107 20.79 46.20 36.41
CA TYR A 107 21.56 46.25 37.66
C TYR A 107 21.16 47.40 38.58
N GLY A 108 20.08 48.13 38.29
CA GLY A 108 19.64 49.30 39.04
C GLY A 108 20.73 50.38 39.12
N ASP A 109 20.91 50.94 40.32
CA ASP A 109 21.91 51.98 40.60
C ASP A 109 23.34 51.44 40.76
N GLN A 110 23.54 50.11 40.67
CA GLN A 110 24.87 49.51 40.78
C GLN A 110 25.68 49.75 39.50
N PRO A 111 27.01 49.91 39.61
CA PRO A 111 27.86 50.01 38.42
C PRO A 111 27.74 48.75 37.56
N LEU A 112 27.66 48.92 36.24
CA LEU A 112 27.52 47.82 35.30
C LEU A 112 28.68 46.83 35.49
N PRO A 113 28.41 45.56 35.85
CA PRO A 113 29.47 44.58 36.03
C PRO A 113 30.21 44.32 34.72
N GLY A 114 31.48 43.91 34.83
CA GLY A 114 32.28 43.53 33.65
C GLY A 114 31.61 42.40 32.85
N PHE A 115 31.75 42.41 31.53
CA PHE A 115 31.04 41.50 30.61
C PHE A 115 31.15 40.01 31.00
N GLY A 116 32.29 39.56 31.52
CA GLY A 116 32.48 38.18 31.97
C GLY A 116 31.51 37.77 33.08
N SER A 117 31.18 38.67 34.01
CA SER A 117 30.23 38.40 35.09
C SER A 117 28.79 38.35 34.60
N VAL A 118 28.41 39.26 33.67
CA VAL A 118 27.12 39.24 32.98
C VAL A 118 26.96 37.94 32.19
N LEU A 119 28.04 37.49 31.53
CA LEU A 119 28.06 36.22 30.79
C LEU A 119 27.86 35.02 31.72
N THR A 120 28.51 34.99 32.89
CA THR A 120 28.31 33.93 33.89
C THR A 120 26.86 33.89 34.38
N THR A 121 26.26 35.04 34.68
CA THR A 121 24.84 35.11 35.08
C THR A 121 23.92 34.66 33.94
N ALA A 122 24.20 35.07 32.70
CA ALA A 122 23.46 34.64 31.52
C ALA A 122 23.60 33.13 31.27
N PHE A 123 24.77 32.55 31.57
CA PHE A 123 25.00 31.11 31.47
C PHE A 123 24.16 30.36 32.51
N ILE A 124 24.26 30.72 33.79
CA ILE A 124 23.53 30.06 34.89
C ILE A 124 22.01 30.09 34.64
N ASN A 125 21.47 31.25 34.26
CA ASN A 125 20.03 31.41 34.08
C ASN A 125 19.53 30.96 32.70
N GLY A 126 20.33 31.15 31.65
CA GLY A 126 19.91 30.94 30.27
C GLY A 126 20.22 29.56 29.71
N PHE A 127 21.31 28.92 30.14
CA PHE A 127 21.73 27.64 29.58
C PHE A 127 20.76 26.51 29.93
N MET A 128 20.39 26.39 31.22
CA MET A 128 19.43 25.39 31.67
C MET A 128 18.06 25.58 31.01
N LEU A 129 17.62 26.83 30.87
CA LEU A 129 16.36 27.17 30.23
C LEU A 129 16.37 26.83 28.73
N ALA A 130 17.48 27.13 28.03
CA ALA A 130 17.64 26.74 26.62
C ALA A 130 17.57 25.22 26.44
N TRP A 131 18.20 24.45 27.32
CA TRP A 131 18.12 22.98 27.30
C TRP A 131 16.73 22.45 27.64
N LEU A 132 16.00 23.09 28.54
CA LEU A 132 14.60 22.75 28.81
C LEU A 132 13.73 22.99 27.57
N VAL A 133 13.88 24.13 26.89
CA VAL A 133 13.16 24.42 25.64
C VAL A 133 13.51 23.41 24.55
N ILE A 134 14.78 23.05 24.39
CA ILE A 134 15.23 22.02 23.45
C ILE A 134 14.59 20.66 23.80
N GLY A 135 14.56 20.28 25.07
CA GLY A 135 13.94 19.04 25.54
C GLY A 135 12.43 18.97 25.24
N ILE A 136 11.69 20.05 25.55
CA ILE A 136 10.26 20.16 25.23
C ILE A 136 10.03 20.11 23.71
N ALA A 137 10.85 20.83 22.94
CA ALA A 137 10.77 20.79 21.48
C ALA A 137 11.01 19.37 20.92
N HIS A 138 11.96 18.63 21.49
CA HIS A 138 12.19 17.23 21.13
C HIS A 138 11.00 16.35 21.44
N ALA A 139 10.44 16.45 22.65
CA ALA A 139 9.25 15.70 23.04
C ALA A 139 8.08 15.98 22.09
N MET A 140 7.85 17.26 21.75
CA MET A 140 6.80 17.68 20.84
C MET A 140 7.01 17.13 19.41
N VAL A 141 8.22 17.26 18.86
CA VAL A 141 8.55 16.74 17.52
C VAL A 141 8.48 15.22 17.48
N PHE A 142 8.94 14.54 18.52
CA PHE A 142 8.86 13.09 18.63
C PHE A 142 7.41 12.62 18.69
N TYR A 143 6.58 13.25 19.51
CA TYR A 143 5.15 12.96 19.61
C TYR A 143 4.43 13.14 18.27
N GLN A 144 4.66 14.29 17.59
CA GLN A 144 4.07 14.56 16.27
C GLN A 144 4.48 13.49 15.25
N ARG A 145 5.77 13.16 15.17
CA ARG A 145 6.27 12.13 14.24
C ARG A 145 5.75 10.75 14.56
N SER A 146 5.62 10.41 15.85
CA SER A 146 5.05 9.13 16.26
C SER A 146 3.59 9.01 15.85
N HIS A 147 2.81 10.08 16.02
CA HIS A 147 1.41 10.12 15.63
C HIS A 147 1.25 10.05 14.11
N GLU A 148 2.04 10.82 13.35
CA GLU A 148 2.06 10.77 11.87
C GLU A 148 2.47 9.38 11.35
N ARG A 149 3.42 8.71 12.02
CA ARG A 149 3.81 7.33 11.68
C ARG A 149 2.67 6.35 11.95
N GLY A 150 1.99 6.47 13.09
CA GLY A 150 0.84 5.61 13.42
C GLY A 150 -0.30 5.74 12.40
N GLN A 151 -0.61 6.98 11.98
CA GLN A 151 -1.61 7.23 10.94
C GLN A 151 -1.23 6.60 9.60
N LYS A 152 0.02 6.78 9.15
CA LYS A 152 0.51 6.16 7.91
C LYS A 152 0.47 4.64 7.95
N VAL A 153 0.79 4.03 9.08
CA VAL A 153 0.72 2.57 9.24
C VAL A 153 -0.73 2.09 9.10
N ALA A 154 -1.69 2.75 9.77
CA ALA A 154 -3.11 2.42 9.65
C ALA A 154 -3.65 2.62 8.21
N GLU A 155 -3.23 3.68 7.52
CA GLU A 155 -3.58 3.92 6.10
C GLU A 155 -3.03 2.81 5.20
N LEU A 156 -1.81 2.34 5.43
CA LEU A 156 -1.21 1.24 4.66
C LEU A 156 -1.91 -0.10 4.93
N GLU A 157 -2.25 -0.40 6.18
CA GLU A 157 -2.98 -1.62 6.56
C GLU A 157 -4.39 -1.66 5.93
N THR A 158 -5.10 -0.54 5.96
CA THR A 158 -6.43 -0.42 5.34
C THR A 158 -6.35 -0.55 3.82
N SER A 159 -5.35 0.07 3.19
CA SER A 159 -5.09 -0.10 1.75
C SER A 159 -4.78 -1.54 1.40
N LEU A 160 -3.92 -2.22 2.17
CA LEU A 160 -3.56 -3.63 1.94
C LEU A 160 -4.79 -4.53 2.07
N THR A 161 -5.58 -4.36 3.12
CA THR A 161 -6.81 -5.12 3.34
C THR A 161 -7.79 -4.92 2.19
N ARG A 162 -7.96 -3.68 1.72
CA ARG A 162 -8.81 -3.37 0.58
C ARG A 162 -8.31 -4.03 -0.70
N THR A 163 -7.01 -3.97 -0.98
CA THR A 163 -6.42 -4.64 -2.15
C THR A 163 -6.58 -6.15 -2.09
N GLN A 164 -6.39 -6.77 -0.93
CA GLN A 164 -6.62 -8.20 -0.73
C GLN A 164 -8.09 -8.58 -0.98
N LEU A 165 -9.02 -7.76 -0.47
CA LEU A 165 -10.46 -7.96 -0.68
C LEU A 165 -10.85 -7.78 -2.15
N GLU A 166 -10.29 -6.78 -2.83
CA GLU A 166 -10.49 -6.57 -4.27
C GLU A 166 -9.90 -7.73 -5.09
N ALA A 167 -8.73 -8.26 -4.73
CA ALA A 167 -8.14 -9.44 -5.35
C ALA A 167 -9.01 -10.69 -5.14
N LEU A 168 -9.52 -10.91 -3.93
CA LEU A 168 -10.43 -12.01 -3.62
C LEU A 168 -11.75 -11.88 -4.39
N ARG A 169 -12.30 -10.67 -4.48
CA ARG A 169 -13.48 -10.39 -5.32
C ARG A 169 -13.21 -10.61 -6.80
N ALA A 170 -12.01 -10.32 -7.29
CA ALA A 170 -11.65 -10.54 -8.69
C ALA A 170 -11.49 -12.03 -9.03
N GLN A 171 -11.12 -12.88 -8.06
CA GLN A 171 -11.08 -14.34 -8.26
C GLN A 171 -12.47 -14.94 -8.51
N LEU A 172 -13.52 -14.32 -7.97
CA LEU A 172 -14.90 -14.69 -8.24
C LEU A 172 -15.40 -13.84 -9.42
N ASN A 173 -15.53 -14.38 -10.64
CA ASN A 173 -16.15 -13.61 -11.73
C ASN A 173 -17.62 -13.31 -11.39
N PRO A 174 -17.99 -12.09 -10.93
CA PRO A 174 -19.32 -11.86 -10.36
C PRO A 174 -20.39 -11.91 -11.44
N HIS A 175 -20.04 -11.46 -12.65
CA HIS A 175 -20.94 -11.48 -13.80
C HIS A 175 -21.27 -12.90 -14.23
N PHE A 176 -20.28 -13.80 -14.27
CA PHE A 176 -20.54 -15.23 -14.50
C PHE A 176 -21.46 -15.79 -13.43
N LEU A 177 -21.19 -15.52 -12.14
CA LEU A 177 -22.00 -16.03 -11.03
C LEU A 177 -23.47 -15.57 -11.11
N PHE A 178 -23.72 -14.28 -11.34
CA PHE A 178 -25.09 -13.77 -11.50
C PHE A 178 -25.80 -14.40 -12.69
N ASN A 179 -25.11 -14.55 -13.82
CA ASN A 179 -25.71 -15.17 -15.00
C ASN A 179 -25.99 -16.66 -14.79
N ALA A 180 -25.07 -17.39 -14.17
CA ALA A 180 -25.25 -18.80 -13.85
C ALA A 180 -26.47 -19.00 -12.94
N LEU A 181 -26.60 -18.20 -11.87
CA LEU A 181 -27.74 -18.24 -10.97
C LEU A 181 -29.06 -17.90 -11.66
N ASN A 182 -29.08 -16.90 -12.55
CA ASN A 182 -30.27 -16.56 -13.32
C ASN A 182 -30.68 -17.69 -14.27
N SER A 183 -29.73 -18.33 -14.95
CA SER A 183 -30.01 -19.49 -15.82
C SER A 183 -30.50 -20.69 -15.01
N VAL A 184 -29.96 -20.92 -13.80
CA VAL A 184 -30.51 -21.92 -12.87
C VAL A 184 -31.96 -21.58 -12.52
N ALA A 185 -32.25 -20.34 -12.11
CA ALA A 185 -33.59 -19.92 -11.71
C ALA A 185 -34.62 -20.07 -12.85
N GLU A 186 -34.24 -19.77 -14.09
CA GLU A 186 -35.08 -20.03 -15.26
C GLU A 186 -35.31 -21.53 -15.47
N MET A 187 -34.28 -22.35 -15.26
CA MET A 187 -34.33 -23.78 -15.50
C MET A 187 -35.11 -24.55 -14.43
N VAL A 188 -35.15 -24.08 -13.18
CA VAL A 188 -35.91 -24.72 -12.08
C VAL A 188 -37.37 -24.99 -12.47
N HIS A 189 -37.98 -24.11 -13.26
CA HIS A 189 -39.37 -24.28 -13.71
C HIS A 189 -39.51 -25.03 -15.04
N ARG A 190 -38.46 -25.10 -15.87
CA ARG A 190 -38.52 -25.74 -17.19
C ARG A 190 -37.99 -27.17 -17.20
N ASP A 191 -36.89 -27.41 -16.50
CA ASP A 191 -36.19 -28.69 -16.39
C ASP A 191 -35.45 -28.74 -15.05
N ALA A 192 -36.14 -29.24 -14.02
CA ALA A 192 -35.61 -29.28 -12.65
C ALA A 192 -34.34 -30.14 -12.54
N GLU A 193 -34.21 -31.22 -13.32
CA GLU A 193 -33.01 -32.05 -13.32
C GLU A 193 -31.81 -31.32 -13.91
N LEU A 194 -32.01 -30.56 -14.99
CA LEU A 194 -30.95 -29.73 -15.56
C LEU A 194 -30.54 -28.61 -14.59
N ALA A 195 -31.50 -27.99 -13.91
CA ALA A 195 -31.21 -26.98 -12.90
C ALA A 195 -30.37 -27.54 -11.73
N ASP A 196 -30.66 -28.75 -11.27
CA ASP A 196 -29.89 -29.43 -10.22
C ASP A 196 -28.45 -29.71 -10.68
N ARG A 197 -28.26 -30.26 -11.89
CA ARG A 197 -26.92 -30.48 -12.45
C ARG A 197 -26.13 -29.17 -12.62
N MET A 198 -26.80 -28.07 -12.95
CA MET A 198 -26.17 -26.75 -13.02
C MET A 198 -25.74 -26.26 -11.63
N LEU A 199 -26.55 -26.46 -10.59
CA LEU A 199 -26.19 -26.10 -9.21
C LEU A 199 -24.96 -26.88 -8.74
N VAL A 200 -24.91 -28.19 -9.01
CA VAL A 200 -23.74 -29.03 -8.69
C VAL A 200 -22.49 -28.53 -9.43
N SER A 201 -22.61 -28.23 -10.73
CA SER A 201 -21.49 -27.69 -11.53
C SER A 201 -21.01 -26.33 -11.03
N LEU A 202 -21.94 -25.45 -10.63
CA LEU A 202 -21.62 -24.14 -10.07
C LEU A 202 -20.93 -24.27 -8.71
N ALA A 203 -21.39 -25.19 -7.86
CA ALA A 203 -20.76 -25.47 -6.57
C ALA A 203 -19.33 -26.03 -6.74
N ALA A 204 -19.10 -26.90 -7.73
CA ALA A 204 -17.77 -27.41 -8.06
C ALA A 204 -16.82 -26.28 -8.49
N LEU A 205 -17.26 -25.40 -9.40
CA LEU A 205 -16.48 -24.24 -9.86
C LEU A 205 -16.13 -23.28 -8.71
N LEU A 206 -17.08 -23.00 -7.83
CA LEU A 206 -16.88 -22.14 -6.66
C LEU A 206 -15.91 -22.76 -5.66
N ARG A 207 -16.05 -24.06 -5.40
CA ARG A 207 -15.16 -24.79 -4.49
C ARG A 207 -13.72 -24.74 -4.97
N ASP A 208 -13.48 -24.98 -6.26
CA ASP A 208 -12.13 -24.94 -6.84
C ASP A 208 -11.55 -23.53 -6.87
N SER A 209 -12.37 -22.51 -7.15
CA SER A 209 -11.94 -21.11 -7.19
C SER A 209 -11.58 -20.55 -5.80
N LEU A 210 -12.20 -21.09 -4.73
CA LEU A 210 -12.02 -20.66 -3.35
C LEU A 210 -11.10 -21.56 -2.52
N SER A 211 -10.62 -22.68 -3.07
CA SER A 211 -9.79 -23.63 -2.32
C SER A 211 -8.44 -22.99 -1.98
N PRO A 212 -8.07 -22.87 -0.68
CA PRO A 212 -6.78 -22.33 -0.26
C PRO A 212 -5.61 -23.25 -0.62
N GLU A 213 -5.90 -24.54 -0.81
CA GLU A 213 -4.99 -25.58 -1.26
C GLU A 213 -5.16 -25.77 -2.78
N GLN A 214 -4.70 -24.80 -3.57
CA GLN A 214 -4.37 -25.11 -4.96
C GLN A 214 -3.07 -25.88 -4.92
N ASP A 215 -3.12 -27.22 -5.00
CA ASP A 215 -1.96 -27.98 -5.42
C ASP A 215 -1.34 -27.26 -6.62
N GLN A 216 -0.06 -26.88 -6.52
CA GLN A 216 0.57 -26.05 -7.55
C GLN A 216 0.43 -26.69 -8.93
N LEU A 217 0.35 -28.02 -8.97
CA LEU A 217 0.14 -28.84 -10.15
C LEU A 217 -0.95 -29.89 -9.89
N ARG A 218 -1.89 -30.04 -10.82
CA ARG A 218 -2.88 -31.13 -10.84
C ARG A 218 -2.92 -31.80 -12.22
N PRO A 219 -3.37 -33.05 -12.33
CA PRO A 219 -3.53 -33.74 -13.60
C PRO A 219 -4.41 -32.94 -14.58
N LEU A 220 -4.06 -32.95 -15.88
CA LEU A 220 -4.85 -32.28 -16.93
C LEU A 220 -6.33 -32.72 -16.91
N ARG A 221 -6.63 -33.99 -16.59
CA ARG A 221 -8.02 -34.46 -16.46
C ARG A 221 -8.86 -33.62 -15.48
N GLU A 222 -8.26 -33.13 -14.40
CA GLU A 222 -8.96 -32.35 -13.37
C GLU A 222 -9.19 -30.91 -13.83
N GLU A 223 -8.23 -30.32 -14.56
CA GLU A 223 -8.45 -29.05 -15.26
C GLU A 223 -9.56 -29.16 -16.31
N LEU A 224 -9.60 -30.25 -17.07
CA LEU A 224 -10.62 -30.49 -18.09
C LEU A 224 -12.01 -30.65 -17.46
N ALA A 225 -12.14 -31.42 -16.37
CA ALA A 225 -13.39 -31.57 -15.65
C ALA A 225 -13.93 -30.22 -15.14
N LEU A 226 -13.06 -29.34 -14.66
CA LEU A 226 -13.46 -28.00 -14.25
C LEU A 226 -13.96 -27.16 -15.43
N VAL A 227 -13.27 -27.22 -16.57
CA VAL A 227 -13.70 -26.56 -17.81
C VAL A 227 -15.02 -27.12 -18.31
N GLU A 228 -15.27 -28.41 -18.18
CA GLU A 228 -16.55 -29.04 -18.54
C GLU A 228 -17.71 -28.49 -17.71
N HIS A 229 -17.54 -28.34 -16.39
CA HIS A 229 -18.55 -27.70 -15.53
C HIS A 229 -18.85 -26.26 -15.98
N TYR A 230 -17.82 -25.49 -16.32
CA TYR A 230 -17.98 -24.13 -16.83
C TYR A 230 -18.74 -24.11 -18.16
N LEU A 231 -18.34 -24.96 -19.11
CA LEU A 231 -18.94 -25.03 -20.44
C LEU A 231 -20.37 -25.58 -20.40
N MET A 232 -20.70 -26.45 -19.45
CA MET A 232 -22.06 -26.92 -19.24
C MET A 232 -23.01 -25.75 -18.94
N ILE A 233 -22.62 -24.86 -18.02
CA ILE A 233 -23.41 -23.68 -17.64
C ILE A 233 -23.50 -22.70 -18.83
N GLU A 234 -22.38 -22.44 -19.49
CA GLU A 234 -22.33 -21.51 -20.64
C GLU A 234 -23.10 -22.04 -21.86
N LYS A 235 -23.13 -23.34 -22.10
CA LYS A 235 -23.87 -23.96 -23.21
C LYS A 235 -25.38 -23.79 -23.04
N ILE A 236 -25.88 -23.79 -21.81
CA ILE A 236 -27.30 -23.51 -21.55
C ILE A 236 -27.62 -22.04 -21.88
N ARG A 237 -26.76 -21.13 -21.41
CA ARG A 237 -26.89 -19.67 -21.61
C ARG A 237 -26.78 -19.27 -23.09
N LEU A 238 -25.85 -19.88 -23.83
CA LEU A 238 -25.61 -19.58 -25.24
C LEU A 238 -26.41 -20.48 -26.19
N SER A 239 -27.01 -21.55 -25.67
CA SER A 239 -27.81 -22.53 -26.41
C SER A 239 -27.07 -23.00 -27.68
N GLU A 240 -27.75 -23.04 -28.82
CA GLU A 240 -27.20 -23.44 -30.13
C GLU A 240 -26.02 -22.58 -30.63
N ARG A 241 -25.71 -21.46 -29.98
CA ARG A 241 -24.61 -20.58 -30.40
C ARG A 241 -23.24 -21.08 -29.96
N LEU A 242 -23.16 -21.97 -28.97
CA LEU A 242 -21.90 -22.54 -28.49
C LEU A 242 -21.79 -24.02 -28.88
N GLN A 243 -20.85 -24.32 -29.77
CA GLN A 243 -20.44 -25.68 -30.08
C GLN A 243 -19.06 -25.94 -29.48
N VAL A 244 -18.93 -27.02 -28.71
CA VAL A 244 -17.68 -27.41 -28.06
C VAL A 244 -17.14 -28.67 -28.72
N VAL A 245 -15.87 -28.66 -29.08
CA VAL A 245 -15.15 -29.79 -29.68
C VAL A 245 -13.90 -30.07 -28.86
N TRP A 246 -13.82 -31.29 -28.33
CA TRP A 246 -12.67 -31.77 -27.57
C TRP A 246 -11.79 -32.67 -28.44
N ASP A 247 -10.49 -32.40 -28.44
CA ASP A 247 -9.48 -33.14 -29.19
C ASP A 247 -8.22 -33.30 -28.31
N ILE A 248 -8.40 -33.99 -27.19
CA ILE A 248 -7.36 -34.25 -26.20
C ILE A 248 -6.85 -35.68 -26.40
N ARG A 249 -5.54 -35.85 -26.60
CA ARG A 249 -4.95 -37.19 -26.60
C ARG A 249 -4.98 -37.80 -25.19
N PRO A 250 -5.33 -39.09 -25.03
CA PRO A 250 -5.43 -39.74 -23.72
C PRO A 250 -4.13 -39.70 -22.89
N ASP A 251 -2.98 -39.75 -23.56
CA ASP A 251 -1.66 -39.72 -22.91
C ASP A 251 -1.36 -38.36 -22.23
N CYS A 252 -2.10 -37.30 -22.55
CA CYS A 252 -1.95 -36.00 -21.94
C CYS A 252 -2.67 -35.88 -20.58
N LEU A 253 -3.65 -36.75 -20.28
CA LEU A 253 -4.60 -36.57 -19.16
C LEU A 253 -3.94 -36.59 -17.77
N GLU A 254 -2.86 -37.35 -17.62
CA GLU A 254 -2.13 -37.53 -16.37
C GLU A 254 -0.98 -36.53 -16.19
N VAL A 255 -0.75 -35.65 -17.17
CA VAL A 255 0.33 -34.66 -17.08
C VAL A 255 -0.01 -33.65 -15.97
N PRO A 256 0.88 -33.45 -14.98
CA PRO A 256 0.68 -32.45 -13.95
C PRO A 256 0.85 -31.05 -14.54
N ILE A 257 -0.19 -30.22 -14.46
CA ILE A 257 -0.24 -28.86 -14.99
C ILE A 257 -0.71 -27.88 -13.91
N PRO A 258 -0.37 -26.58 -14.00
CA PRO A 258 -0.79 -25.63 -12.99
C PRO A 258 -2.31 -25.57 -12.85
N ALA A 259 -2.80 -25.56 -11.62
CA ALA A 259 -4.23 -25.37 -11.36
C ALA A 259 -4.72 -24.03 -11.92
N LEU A 260 -5.96 -24.02 -12.41
CA LEU A 260 -6.68 -22.94 -13.07
C LEU A 260 -5.93 -22.33 -14.27
N ILE A 261 -5.20 -23.13 -15.04
CA ILE A 261 -4.48 -22.65 -16.22
C ILE A 261 -5.35 -22.66 -17.48
N LEU A 262 -6.28 -23.63 -17.59
CA LEU A 262 -7.09 -23.81 -18.81
C LEU A 262 -8.38 -23.00 -18.76
N GLN A 263 -9.01 -22.89 -17.58
CA GLN A 263 -10.26 -22.16 -17.39
C GLN A 263 -10.19 -20.70 -17.86
N PRO A 264 -9.17 -19.89 -17.52
CA PRO A 264 -9.11 -18.50 -17.99
C PRO A 264 -9.03 -18.38 -19.51
N LEU A 265 -8.43 -19.36 -20.19
CA LEU A 265 -8.32 -19.36 -21.66
C LEU A 265 -9.68 -19.62 -22.30
N VAL A 266 -10.41 -20.59 -21.77
CA VAL A 266 -11.76 -20.95 -22.23
C VAL A 266 -12.75 -19.84 -21.93
N GLU A 267 -12.71 -19.25 -20.74
CA GLU A 267 -13.54 -18.11 -20.39
C GLU A 267 -13.29 -16.93 -21.35
N ASN A 268 -12.02 -16.64 -21.67
CA ASN A 268 -11.69 -15.59 -22.62
C ASN A 268 -12.28 -15.88 -24.01
N ALA A 269 -12.15 -17.12 -24.48
CA ALA A 269 -12.68 -17.56 -25.77
C ALA A 269 -14.22 -17.42 -25.86
N ILE A 270 -14.93 -17.71 -24.78
CA ILE A 270 -16.39 -17.53 -24.70
C ILE A 270 -16.75 -16.04 -24.63
N VAL A 271 -16.24 -15.32 -23.64
CA VAL A 271 -16.66 -13.93 -23.33
C VAL A 271 -16.27 -12.95 -24.43
N HIS A 272 -15.04 -13.06 -24.93
CA HIS A 272 -14.51 -12.13 -25.92
C HIS A 272 -14.68 -12.60 -27.37
N GLY A 273 -14.92 -13.90 -27.58
CA GLY A 273 -15.16 -14.49 -28.90
C GLY A 273 -16.63 -14.79 -29.15
N ILE A 274 -17.06 -15.96 -28.70
CA ILE A 274 -18.33 -16.58 -29.11
C ILE A 274 -19.55 -15.77 -28.64
N ALA A 275 -19.55 -15.27 -27.41
CA ALA A 275 -20.67 -14.49 -26.86
C ALA A 275 -20.94 -13.20 -27.67
N ARG A 276 -19.92 -12.64 -28.33
CA ARG A 276 -20.02 -11.43 -29.17
C ARG A 276 -20.47 -11.72 -30.61
N ARG A 277 -20.46 -12.98 -31.05
CA ARG A 277 -20.90 -13.38 -32.40
C ARG A 277 -22.40 -13.54 -32.46
N ARG A 278 -23.04 -13.04 -33.52
CA ARG A 278 -24.47 -13.31 -33.76
C ARG A 278 -24.72 -14.74 -34.27
N SER A 279 -23.79 -15.27 -35.05
CA SER A 279 -23.83 -16.65 -35.55
C SER A 279 -23.25 -17.63 -34.54
N PRO A 280 -23.56 -18.94 -34.68
CA PRO A 280 -22.89 -19.98 -33.91
C PRO A 280 -21.36 -19.88 -34.01
N GLY A 281 -20.70 -20.21 -32.90
CA GLY A 281 -19.25 -20.25 -32.78
C GLY A 281 -18.81 -21.62 -32.27
N ILE A 282 -17.63 -22.02 -32.71
CA ILE A 282 -16.99 -23.27 -32.28
C ILE A 282 -15.89 -22.91 -31.30
N LEU A 283 -15.87 -23.58 -30.16
CA LEU A 283 -14.75 -23.66 -29.22
C LEU A 283 -14.08 -25.03 -29.41
N ARG A 284 -12.82 -25.04 -29.79
CA ARG A 284 -11.99 -26.25 -29.87
C ARG A 284 -10.95 -26.23 -28.76
N VAL A 285 -10.88 -27.31 -27.99
CA VAL A 285 -9.82 -27.51 -27.00
C VAL A 285 -9.01 -28.73 -27.42
N ARG A 286 -7.70 -28.54 -27.66
CA ARG A 286 -6.79 -29.62 -28.07
C ARG A 286 -5.66 -29.82 -27.09
N GLY A 287 -5.22 -31.06 -26.95
CA GLY A 287 -4.10 -31.44 -26.09
C GLY A 287 -3.26 -32.50 -26.77
N ARG A 288 -1.99 -32.16 -27.06
CA ARG A 288 -1.06 -33.07 -27.74
C ARG A 288 0.35 -32.91 -27.19
N PHE A 289 1.13 -33.99 -27.21
CA PHE A 289 2.58 -33.87 -27.09
C PHE A 289 3.19 -33.39 -28.40
N ARG A 290 4.04 -32.36 -28.30
CA ARG A 290 4.94 -31.89 -29.36
C ARG A 290 6.35 -31.96 -28.77
N ASP A 291 7.16 -32.85 -29.31
CA ASP A 291 8.48 -33.20 -28.76
C ASP A 291 8.39 -33.54 -27.25
N ASP A 292 9.10 -32.80 -26.41
CA ASP A 292 9.17 -33.00 -24.96
C ASP A 292 8.18 -32.13 -24.17
N ARG A 293 7.17 -31.57 -24.85
CA ARG A 293 6.28 -30.55 -24.29
C ARG A 293 4.82 -30.94 -24.48
N LEU A 294 4.01 -30.66 -23.46
CA LEU A 294 2.55 -30.69 -23.61
C LEU A 294 2.11 -29.36 -24.23
N SER A 295 1.48 -29.46 -25.40
CA SER A 295 0.85 -28.35 -26.11
C SER A 295 -0.65 -28.41 -25.89
N LEU A 296 -1.20 -27.41 -25.21
CA LEU A 296 -2.63 -27.19 -25.03
C LEU A 296 -3.08 -26.02 -25.91
N GLU A 297 -4.15 -26.21 -26.68
CA GLU A 297 -4.66 -25.22 -27.62
C GLU A 297 -6.13 -24.93 -27.33
N VAL A 298 -6.48 -23.65 -27.21
CA VAL A 298 -7.86 -23.18 -27.13
C VAL A 298 -8.12 -22.29 -28.33
N GLU A 299 -8.92 -22.78 -29.27
CA GLU A 299 -9.30 -22.10 -30.49
C GLU A 299 -10.78 -21.71 -30.43
N ASN A 300 -11.10 -20.48 -30.84
CA ASN A 300 -12.48 -20.02 -30.87
C ASN A 300 -12.81 -19.16 -32.08
N SER A 301 -14.04 -19.29 -32.55
CA SER A 301 -14.57 -18.40 -33.57
C SER A 301 -14.71 -16.96 -33.06
N ILE A 302 -14.35 -15.97 -33.87
CA ILE A 302 -14.47 -14.53 -33.55
C ILE A 302 -15.38 -13.79 -34.53
N ALA A 303 -15.99 -12.68 -34.12
CA ALA A 303 -16.82 -11.87 -35.02
C ALA A 303 -15.96 -11.19 -36.12
N SER A 304 -16.45 -11.18 -37.36
CA SER A 304 -15.78 -10.52 -38.48
C SER A 304 -15.55 -9.03 -38.19
N GLY A 305 -14.33 -8.53 -38.41
CA GLY A 305 -13.98 -7.12 -38.19
C GLY A 305 -13.54 -6.76 -36.76
N ASN A 306 -13.56 -7.68 -35.80
CA ASN A 306 -12.87 -7.46 -34.54
C ASN A 306 -11.35 -7.54 -34.77
N THR A 307 -10.67 -6.41 -34.60
CA THR A 307 -9.27 -6.40 -34.16
C THR A 307 -9.19 -7.12 -32.82
N ILE A 308 -8.01 -7.60 -32.41
CA ILE A 308 -7.81 -8.19 -31.08
C ILE A 308 -8.25 -7.13 -30.09
N ALA A 309 -9.50 -7.20 -29.62
CA ALA A 309 -9.96 -6.35 -28.57
C ALA A 309 -9.11 -6.79 -27.39
N SER A 310 -8.20 -5.91 -26.99
CA SER A 310 -7.58 -5.88 -25.69
C SER A 310 -8.69 -5.86 -24.64
N GLY A 311 -9.37 -7.00 -24.46
CA GLY A 311 -10.05 -7.33 -23.22
C GLY A 311 -9.02 -7.17 -22.12
N THR A 312 -9.50 -6.89 -20.91
CA THR A 312 -8.75 -6.36 -19.75
C THR A 312 -7.39 -7.00 -19.46
N GLY A 313 -7.01 -8.12 -20.08
CA GLY A 313 -5.65 -8.66 -20.10
C GLY A 313 -5.31 -9.40 -18.82
N ILE A 314 -6.04 -9.13 -17.75
CA ILE A 314 -5.83 -9.63 -16.39
C ILE A 314 -5.80 -11.16 -16.36
N GLY A 315 -6.73 -11.85 -17.05
CA GLY A 315 -6.79 -13.32 -17.09
C GLY A 315 -5.55 -13.94 -17.73
N LEU A 316 -5.25 -13.57 -18.98
CA LEU A 316 -4.06 -14.06 -19.71
C LEU A 316 -2.74 -13.60 -19.08
N GLN A 317 -2.70 -12.41 -18.50
CA GLN A 317 -1.53 -11.88 -17.80
C GLN A 317 -1.28 -12.61 -16.48
N SER A 318 -2.34 -13.02 -15.79
CA SER A 318 -2.24 -13.89 -14.60
C SER A 318 -1.76 -15.28 -14.99
N THR A 319 -2.30 -15.86 -16.08
CA THR A 319 -1.81 -17.11 -16.67
C THR A 319 -0.33 -17.01 -17.01
N ARG A 320 0.11 -15.95 -17.71
CA ARG A 320 1.51 -15.73 -18.09
C ARG A 320 2.42 -15.57 -16.86
N SER A 321 2.02 -14.77 -15.87
CA SER A 321 2.77 -14.58 -14.63
C SER A 321 2.94 -15.89 -13.86
N ARG A 322 1.89 -16.72 -13.80
CA ARG A 322 1.92 -18.03 -13.15
C ARG A 322 2.86 -19.01 -13.88
N LEU A 323 2.83 -19.02 -15.21
CA LEU A 323 3.76 -19.84 -16.00
C LEU A 323 5.22 -19.41 -15.79
N GLN A 324 5.49 -18.10 -15.78
CA GLN A 324 6.83 -17.58 -15.52
C GLN A 324 7.33 -17.96 -14.13
N LEU A 325 6.45 -17.93 -13.11
CA LEU A 325 6.83 -18.31 -11.74
C LEU A 325 7.17 -19.79 -11.61
N LEU A 326 6.41 -20.68 -12.27
CA LEU A 326 6.55 -22.13 -12.12
C LEU A 326 7.60 -22.74 -13.07
N TYR A 327 7.72 -22.20 -14.28
CA TYR A 327 8.54 -22.79 -15.34
C TYR A 327 9.60 -21.84 -15.90
N GLY A 328 9.64 -20.58 -15.47
CA GLY A 328 10.51 -19.58 -16.06
C GLY A 328 10.31 -19.50 -17.57
N ASP A 329 11.42 -19.48 -18.32
CA ASP A 329 11.41 -19.42 -19.78
C ASP A 329 11.10 -20.78 -20.44
N HIS A 330 10.91 -21.84 -19.64
CA HIS A 330 10.58 -23.16 -20.14
C HIS A 330 9.09 -23.37 -20.43
N ALA A 331 8.22 -22.39 -20.20
CA ALA A 331 6.82 -22.41 -20.63
C ALA A 331 6.51 -21.18 -21.50
N CYS A 332 5.62 -21.33 -22.48
CA CYS A 332 5.24 -20.24 -23.37
C CYS A 332 3.72 -20.20 -23.57
N LEU A 333 3.17 -18.99 -23.63
CA LEU A 333 1.79 -18.73 -24.03
C LEU A 333 1.81 -17.82 -25.26
N VAL A 334 1.32 -18.36 -26.38
CA VAL A 334 1.30 -17.71 -27.69
C VAL A 334 -0.15 -17.45 -28.08
N LEU A 335 -0.40 -16.25 -28.61
CA LEU A 335 -1.68 -15.89 -29.22
C LEU A 335 -1.47 -15.81 -30.73
N GLU A 336 -2.23 -16.59 -31.48
CA GLU A 336 -2.15 -16.70 -32.92
C GLU A 336 -3.55 -16.49 -33.53
N ARG A 337 -3.58 -16.18 -34.84
CA ARG A 337 -4.79 -16.32 -35.65
C ARG A 337 -4.63 -17.51 -36.57
N THR A 338 -5.66 -18.33 -36.68
CA THR A 338 -5.68 -19.41 -37.66
C THR A 338 -5.87 -18.83 -39.07
N GLU A 339 -5.58 -19.63 -40.09
CA GLU A 339 -5.82 -19.27 -41.49
C GLU A 339 -7.31 -18.97 -41.76
N ALA A 340 -8.21 -19.63 -41.02
CA ALA A 340 -9.65 -19.37 -41.06
C ALA A 340 -10.06 -18.05 -40.38
N GLY A 341 -9.11 -17.34 -39.75
CA GLY A 341 -9.35 -16.09 -39.04
C GLY A 341 -9.85 -16.26 -37.60
N ASP A 342 -9.87 -17.49 -37.08
CA ASP A 342 -10.22 -17.79 -35.69
C ASP A 342 -9.08 -17.41 -34.75
N HIS A 343 -9.41 -17.21 -33.46
CA HIS A 343 -8.42 -16.89 -32.45
C HIS A 343 -7.91 -18.16 -31.78
N LEU A 344 -6.60 -18.32 -31.70
CA LEU A 344 -5.95 -19.48 -31.11
C LEU A 344 -5.03 -19.03 -29.97
N VAL A 345 -5.23 -19.59 -28.79
CA VAL A 345 -4.27 -19.49 -27.69
C VAL A 345 -3.60 -20.84 -27.52
N ARG A 346 -2.27 -20.88 -27.70
CA ARG A 346 -1.45 -22.07 -27.49
C ARG A 346 -0.61 -21.90 -26.22
N LEU A 347 -0.65 -22.93 -25.39
CA LEU A 347 0.13 -23.06 -24.17
C LEU A 347 1.07 -24.26 -24.32
N ASP A 348 2.37 -23.99 -24.29
CA ASP A 348 3.42 -25.00 -24.38
C ASP A 348 4.12 -25.11 -23.03
N ILE A 349 3.96 -26.23 -22.32
CA ILE A 349 4.57 -26.48 -21.01
C ILE A 349 5.46 -27.72 -21.02
N PRO A 350 6.53 -27.75 -20.20
CA PRO A 350 7.43 -28.91 -20.15
C PRO A 350 6.69 -30.09 -19.50
N ALA A 351 6.79 -31.28 -20.12
CA ALA A 351 6.22 -32.49 -19.55
C ALA A 351 7.24 -33.09 -18.55
N THR A 352 6.97 -33.00 -17.24
CA THR A 352 7.86 -33.58 -16.21
C THR A 352 8.06 -35.08 -16.45
N SER A 353 9.30 -35.56 -16.32
CA SER A 353 9.76 -36.94 -16.63
C SER A 353 8.94 -38.06 -15.99
N ALA A 354 8.22 -37.81 -14.89
CA ALA A 354 7.33 -38.79 -14.25
C ALA A 354 6.12 -39.17 -15.14
N ALA A 355 5.66 -38.27 -16.02
CA ALA A 355 4.54 -38.53 -16.93
C ALA A 355 4.90 -39.49 -18.08
N ARG A 356 6.19 -39.61 -18.44
CA ARG A 356 6.65 -40.55 -19.49
C ARG A 356 6.56 -42.01 -19.06
N SER A 357 6.85 -42.31 -17.80
CA SER A 357 6.86 -43.68 -17.28
C SER A 357 5.49 -44.35 -17.33
N ASN A 358 4.41 -43.58 -17.15
CA ASN A 358 3.04 -44.12 -17.21
C ASN A 358 2.49 -44.19 -18.64
N ALA A 359 2.92 -43.28 -19.54
CA ALA A 359 2.50 -43.26 -20.93
C ALA A 359 3.20 -44.32 -21.82
N SER A 360 4.43 -44.73 -21.48
CA SER A 360 5.12 -45.82 -22.17
C SER A 360 4.54 -47.19 -21.82
N VAL A 361 4.14 -47.40 -20.55
CA VAL A 361 3.58 -48.67 -20.06
C VAL A 361 2.18 -48.96 -20.63
N SER A 362 1.41 -47.91 -20.96
CA SER A 362 0.09 -48.04 -21.57
C SER A 362 0.12 -48.23 -23.10
N ARG A 363 1.27 -47.99 -23.75
CA ARG A 363 1.48 -48.38 -25.16
C ARG A 363 1.84 -49.87 -25.31
N GLU A 364 2.51 -50.45 -24.32
CA GLU A 364 2.95 -51.86 -24.34
C GLU A 364 1.83 -52.86 -23.98
N SER A 365 0.68 -52.38 -23.49
CA SER A 365 -0.47 -53.20 -23.09
C SER A 365 -1.66 -53.11 -24.06
N ALA A 366 -1.48 -52.41 -25.19
CA ALA A 366 -2.47 -52.26 -26.26
C ALA A 366 -1.99 -52.83 -27.62
N GLU A 367 -0.82 -53.48 -27.64
CA GLU A 367 -0.35 -54.40 -28.70
C GLU A 367 -0.44 -55.84 -28.17
#